data_AF-A0A6G3D296-F1
#
_entry.id   AF-A0A6G3D296-F1
#
_cell.length_a   1.000
_cell.length_b   1.000
_cell.length_c   1.000
_cell.angle_alpha   90.00
_cell.angle_beta   90.00
_cell.angle_gamma   90.00
#
_symmetry.space_group_name_H-M   'P 1'
#
loop_
_entity.id
_entity.type
_entity.pdbx_description
1 polymer ?
#
loop_
_entity_poly.entity_id
_entity_poly.type
_entity_poly.pdbx_seq_one_letter_code
_entity_poly.pdbx_strand_id
1 'polypeptide(L)'
;TPDASSRSSAELTAWARRRKELYGFAPDPGMPTYPFHPESRNTAIAVCRFDGEGLVEAGFEPCRIDDGGRPVPCGDTDEGRRVTDYIERITRTAGLNGRLVREDGRVRIDLHTERAS
;
A
#
# COMPACT_ATOMS: atom_id res chain seq x y z
N THR A 1 18.85 27.32 -12.32
CA THR A 1 18.65 25.94 -11.78
C THR A 1 19.09 24.99 -12.87
N PRO A 2 20.11 24.13 -12.68
CA PRO A 2 20.51 23.22 -13.75
C PRO A 2 19.39 22.21 -13.99
N ASP A 3 19.00 22.12 -15.26
CA ASP A 3 17.98 21.25 -15.82
C ASP A 3 18.28 19.77 -15.54
N ALA A 4 17.28 19.02 -15.09
CA ALA A 4 17.39 17.59 -14.82
C ALA A 4 17.60 16.74 -16.11
N SER A 5 17.54 17.37 -17.29
CA SER A 5 17.56 16.72 -18.61
C SER A 5 18.95 16.37 -19.17
N SER A 6 20.07 16.74 -18.54
CA SER A 6 21.43 16.58 -19.12
C SER A 6 22.32 15.48 -18.52
N ARG A 7 21.79 14.57 -17.71
CA ARG A 7 22.59 13.45 -17.16
C ARG A 7 22.96 12.47 -18.27
N SER A 8 24.25 12.15 -18.39
CA SER A 8 24.73 11.17 -19.35
C SER A 8 24.12 9.78 -19.06
N SER A 9 23.94 8.95 -20.10
CA SER A 9 23.42 7.58 -19.97
C SER A 9 24.20 6.75 -18.93
N ALA A 10 25.52 7.00 -18.81
CA ALA A 10 26.39 6.38 -17.81
C ALA A 10 26.03 6.80 -16.36
N GLU A 11 25.76 8.09 -16.13
CA GLU A 11 25.35 8.59 -14.82
C GLU A 11 23.97 8.09 -14.41
N LEU A 12 23.02 8.01 -15.35
CA LEU A 12 21.70 7.42 -15.11
C LEU A 12 21.80 5.94 -14.73
N THR A 13 22.68 5.20 -15.40
CA THR A 13 22.93 3.78 -15.13
C THR A 13 23.59 3.57 -13.77
N ALA A 14 24.62 4.35 -13.44
CA ALA A 14 25.30 4.29 -12.14
C ALA A 14 24.35 4.65 -10.98
N TRP A 15 23.49 5.65 -11.17
CA TRP A 15 22.46 6.02 -10.21
C TRP A 15 21.40 4.94 -10.03
N ALA A 16 20.91 4.34 -11.11
CA ALA A 16 19.94 3.24 -11.07
C ALA A 16 20.50 2.03 -10.32
N ARG A 17 21.76 1.67 -10.58
CA ARG A 17 22.47 0.60 -9.86
C ARG A 17 22.58 0.90 -8.37
N ARG A 18 22.99 2.12 -7.99
CA ARG A 18 23.14 2.54 -6.60
C ARG A 18 21.82 2.54 -5.83
N ARG A 19 20.71 2.92 -6.46
CA ARG A 19 19.36 2.82 -5.85
C ARG A 19 18.94 1.37 -5.65
N LYS A 20 19.23 0.49 -6.60
CA LYS A 20 18.92 -0.94 -6.46
C LYS A 20 19.70 -1.57 -5.31
N GLU A 21 20.97 -1.19 -5.13
CA GLU A 21 21.80 -1.62 -4.01
C GLU A 21 21.31 -1.06 -2.65
N LEU A 22 20.85 0.19 -2.60
CA LEU A 22 20.39 0.84 -1.36
C LEU A 22 18.97 0.44 -0.93
N TYR A 23 18.06 0.27 -1.89
CA TYR A 23 16.63 0.07 -1.62
C TYR A 23 16.15 -1.34 -1.95
N GLY A 24 16.99 -2.19 -2.55
CA GLY A 24 16.62 -3.54 -2.96
C GLY A 24 15.74 -3.62 -4.20
N PHE A 25 15.34 -2.48 -4.80
CA PHE A 25 14.49 -2.43 -5.99
C PHE A 25 14.89 -1.31 -6.96
N ALA A 26 14.49 -1.46 -8.22
CA ALA A 26 14.53 -0.41 -9.23
C ALA A 26 13.10 0.03 -9.57
N PRO A 27 12.81 1.35 -9.66
CA PRO A 27 11.50 1.84 -10.10
C PRO A 27 11.11 1.31 -11.47
N ASP A 28 9.81 1.07 -11.69
CA ASP A 28 9.28 0.65 -12.99
C ASP A 28 9.35 1.81 -13.99
N PRO A 29 10.10 1.67 -15.11
CA PRO A 29 10.15 2.70 -16.15
C PRO A 29 8.78 3.02 -16.78
N GLY A 30 7.84 2.08 -16.75
CA GLY A 30 6.46 2.27 -17.23
C GLY A 30 5.58 3.09 -16.29
N MET A 31 6.04 3.36 -15.05
CA MET A 31 5.29 4.11 -14.04
C MET A 31 6.10 5.31 -13.51
N PRO A 32 6.45 6.29 -14.35
CA PRO A 32 7.33 7.40 -13.95
C PRO A 32 6.74 8.26 -12.82
N THR A 33 5.41 8.30 -12.69
CA THR A 33 4.69 9.04 -11.64
C THR A 33 4.54 8.24 -10.34
N TYR A 34 4.89 6.94 -10.33
CA TYR A 34 4.80 6.05 -9.18
C TYR A 34 6.11 5.26 -8.98
N PRO A 35 7.25 5.91 -8.65
CA PRO A 35 8.57 5.28 -8.59
C PRO A 35 8.83 4.55 -7.25
N PHE A 36 7.87 3.76 -6.78
CA PHE A 36 7.91 3.04 -5.50
C PHE A 36 8.19 1.54 -5.67
N HIS A 37 8.38 0.84 -4.54
CA HIS A 37 8.62 -0.60 -4.52
C HIS A 37 7.45 -1.34 -5.17
N PRO A 38 7.67 -2.39 -5.99
CA PRO A 38 6.58 -3.12 -6.65
C PRO A 38 5.51 -3.67 -5.69
N GLU A 39 5.87 -3.92 -4.43
CA GLU A 39 4.90 -4.34 -3.40
C GLU A 39 4.00 -3.21 -2.89
N SER A 40 4.43 -1.93 -2.94
CA SER A 40 3.60 -0.77 -2.50
C SER A 40 2.34 -0.59 -3.35
N ARG A 41 2.34 -1.28 -4.48
CA ARG A 41 1.30 -1.37 -5.47
C ARG A 41 0.08 -2.17 -4.89
N ASN A 42 0.29 -3.00 -3.85
CA ASN A 42 -0.77 -3.48 -2.95
C ASN A 42 -1.05 -2.40 -1.89
N THR A 43 -2.20 -1.74 -1.96
CA THR A 43 -2.52 -0.60 -1.09
C THR A 43 -3.95 -0.69 -0.55
N ALA A 44 -4.32 0.26 0.30
CA ALA A 44 -5.63 0.33 0.92
C ALA A 44 -6.10 1.78 1.06
N ILE A 45 -7.40 1.99 0.92
CA ILE A 45 -8.06 3.23 1.31
C ILE A 45 -8.76 2.99 2.64
N ALA A 46 -8.39 3.77 3.67
CA ALA A 46 -9.02 3.66 4.97
C ALA A 46 -10.51 4.04 4.92
N VAL A 47 -11.35 3.26 5.59
CA VAL A 47 -12.78 3.50 5.77
C VAL A 47 -13.03 3.62 7.26
N CYS A 48 -13.46 4.79 7.70
CA CYS A 48 -13.78 5.06 9.10
C CYS A 48 -15.18 5.66 9.19
N ARG A 49 -16.01 5.14 10.10
CA ARG A 49 -17.33 5.71 10.42
C ARG A 49 -17.30 6.25 11.84
N PHE A 50 -17.81 7.46 12.00
CA PHE A 50 -17.91 8.15 13.27
C PHE A 50 -19.38 8.43 13.60
N ASP A 51 -19.70 8.47 14.88
CA ASP A 51 -20.96 9.00 15.41
C ASP A 51 -20.69 10.13 16.41
N GLY A 52 -21.70 10.49 17.22
CA GLY A 52 -21.57 11.55 18.23
C GLY A 52 -20.62 11.23 19.38
N GLU A 53 -20.24 9.97 19.58
CA GLU A 53 -19.35 9.51 20.67
C GLU A 53 -17.95 9.14 20.17
N GLY A 54 -17.78 8.89 18.87
CA GLY A 54 -16.47 8.75 18.26
C GLY A 54 -16.43 7.72 17.13
N LEU A 55 -15.29 7.04 16.99
CA LEU A 55 -15.08 6.01 15.97
C LEU A 55 -15.88 4.76 16.32
N VAL A 56 -16.83 4.40 15.46
CA VAL A 56 -17.69 3.22 15.63
C VAL A 56 -17.35 2.08 14.69
N GLU A 57 -16.52 2.36 13.69
CA GLU A 57 -16.09 1.38 12.71
C GLU A 57 -14.83 1.85 12.00
N ALA A 58 -13.89 0.93 11.85
CA ALA A 58 -12.68 1.11 11.08
C ALA A 58 -12.49 -0.08 10.14
N GLY A 59 -11.85 0.19 9.02
CA GLY A 59 -11.61 -0.79 7.99
C GLY A 59 -10.86 -0.18 6.82
N PHE A 60 -10.82 -0.91 5.72
CA PHE A 60 -10.29 -0.43 4.47
C PHE A 60 -10.92 -1.12 3.25
N GLU A 61 -10.87 -0.42 2.14
CA GLU A 61 -11.09 -0.97 0.80
C GLU A 61 -9.74 -1.42 0.24
N PRO A 62 -9.54 -2.71 -0.10
CA PRO A 62 -8.31 -3.18 -0.72
C PRO A 62 -8.20 -2.64 -2.14
N CYS A 63 -7.04 -2.04 -2.45
CA CYS A 63 -6.81 -1.37 -3.73
C CYS A 63 -5.54 -1.86 -4.39
N ARG A 64 -5.56 -1.88 -5.72
CA ARG A 64 -4.38 -2.06 -6.55
C ARG A 64 -4.03 -0.73 -7.18
N ILE A 65 -2.77 -0.30 -7.07
CA ILE A 65 -2.29 0.85 -7.84
C ILE A 65 -2.20 0.43 -9.33
N ASP A 66 -2.94 1.12 -10.20
CA ASP A 66 -2.91 0.95 -11.66
C ASP A 66 -1.65 1.59 -12.27
N ASP A 67 -1.46 1.44 -13.57
CA ASP A 67 -0.28 1.97 -14.28
C ASP A 67 -0.25 3.51 -14.32
N GLY A 68 -1.38 4.16 -14.05
CA GLY A 68 -1.47 5.61 -13.85
C GLY A 68 -1.09 6.06 -12.43
N GLY A 69 -0.76 5.14 -11.53
CA GLY A 69 -0.46 5.45 -10.13
C GLY A 69 -1.70 5.66 -9.25
N ARG A 70 -2.89 5.26 -9.72
CA ARG A 70 -4.17 5.49 -9.02
C ARG A 70 -4.56 4.25 -8.21
N PRO A 71 -5.06 4.42 -6.97
CA PRO A 71 -5.62 3.30 -6.21
C PRO A 71 -6.97 2.91 -6.79
N VAL A 72 -7.07 1.70 -7.34
CA VAL A 72 -8.32 1.14 -7.89
C VAL A 72 -8.85 0.10 -6.89
N PRO A 73 -10.07 0.29 -6.34
CA PRO A 73 -10.74 -0.70 -5.49
C PRO A 73 -10.82 -2.06 -6.18
N CYS A 74 -10.44 -3.11 -5.46
CA CYS A 74 -10.45 -4.47 -5.99
C CYS A 74 -11.79 -5.19 -5.77
N GLY A 75 -12.62 -4.72 -4.83
CA GLY A 75 -13.85 -5.39 -4.42
C GLY A 75 -13.62 -6.84 -3.95
N ASP A 76 -14.66 -7.68 -4.03
CA ASP A 76 -14.59 -9.10 -3.65
C ASP A 76 -14.03 -10.00 -4.77
N THR A 77 -12.85 -9.64 -5.27
CA THR A 77 -12.14 -10.38 -6.32
C THR A 77 -10.97 -11.17 -5.77
N ASP A 78 -10.39 -12.07 -6.57
CA ASP A 78 -9.12 -12.72 -6.23
C ASP A 78 -7.99 -11.71 -6.00
N GLU A 79 -8.02 -10.57 -6.69
CA GLU A 79 -7.05 -9.50 -6.47
C GLU A 79 -7.27 -8.81 -5.13
N GLY A 80 -8.53 -8.53 -4.76
CA GLY A 80 -8.88 -8.04 -3.43
C GLY A 80 -8.45 -9.01 -2.33
N ARG A 81 -8.59 -10.32 -2.57
CA ARG A 81 -8.04 -11.36 -1.69
C ARG A 81 -6.54 -11.23 -1.52
N ARG A 82 -5.77 -11.21 -2.60
CA ARG A 82 -4.31 -11.08 -2.55
C ARG A 82 -3.82 -9.79 -1.87
N VAL A 83 -4.46 -8.65 -2.14
CA VAL A 83 -4.08 -7.36 -1.53
C VAL A 83 -4.31 -7.39 -0.03
N THR A 84 -5.47 -7.88 0.42
CA THR A 84 -5.75 -8.00 1.86
C THR A 84 -4.83 -9.01 2.54
N ASP A 85 -4.51 -10.15 1.92
CA ASP A 85 -3.57 -11.13 2.49
C ASP A 85 -2.16 -10.54 2.62
N TYR A 86 -1.75 -9.74 1.63
CA TYR A 86 -0.50 -8.97 1.71
C TYR A 86 -0.51 -8.01 2.91
N ILE A 87 -1.59 -7.22 3.08
CA ILE A 87 -1.73 -6.27 4.18
C ILE A 87 -1.69 -7.02 5.52
N GLU A 88 -2.46 -8.09 5.66
CA GLU A 88 -2.50 -8.90 6.88
C GLU A 88 -1.12 -9.45 7.24
N ARG A 89 -0.39 -9.97 6.25
CA ARG A 89 0.98 -10.48 6.45
C ARG A 89 1.93 -9.40 6.94
N ILE A 90 1.93 -8.20 6.34
CA ILE A 90 2.83 -7.12 6.77
C ILE A 90 2.43 -6.56 8.14
N THR A 91 1.13 -6.50 8.46
CA THR A 91 0.61 -6.13 9.78
C THR A 91 1.15 -7.07 10.85
N ARG A 92 1.04 -8.40 10.63
CA ARG A 92 1.59 -9.41 11.55
C ARG A 92 3.11 -9.33 11.66
N THR A 93 3.80 -9.15 10.53
CA THR A 93 5.28 -9.03 10.49
C THR A 93 5.76 -7.82 11.29
N ALA A 94 5.00 -6.73 11.27
CA ALA A 94 5.28 -5.53 12.06
C ALA A 94 4.92 -5.65 13.56
N GLY A 95 4.39 -6.80 14.00
CA GLY A 95 3.95 -7.00 15.39
C GLY A 95 2.69 -6.23 15.77
N LEU A 96 1.89 -5.81 14.79
CA LEU A 96 0.62 -5.12 15.03
C LEU A 96 -0.50 -6.15 15.29
N ASN A 97 -1.44 -5.77 16.16
CA ASN A 97 -2.51 -6.64 16.67
C ASN A 97 -3.86 -6.48 15.93
N GLY A 98 -3.87 -5.85 14.76
CA GLY A 98 -5.09 -5.63 13.98
C GLY A 98 -5.72 -6.94 13.53
N ARG A 99 -6.95 -7.21 13.97
CA ARG A 99 -7.77 -8.34 13.51
C ARG A 99 -8.60 -7.91 12.31
N LEU A 100 -8.35 -8.54 11.16
CA LEU A 100 -8.97 -8.18 9.89
C LEU A 100 -10.09 -9.16 9.54
N VAL A 101 -11.28 -8.62 9.24
CA VAL A 101 -12.46 -9.40 8.85
C VAL A 101 -12.92 -8.92 7.48
N ARG A 102 -13.07 -9.84 6.52
CA ARG A 102 -13.52 -9.50 5.15
C ARG A 102 -15.04 -9.49 5.10
N GLU A 103 -15.62 -8.43 4.55
CA GLU A 103 -17.07 -8.25 4.40
C GLU A 103 -17.36 -7.45 3.11
N ASP A 104 -18.15 -8.02 2.19
CA ASP A 104 -18.67 -7.34 0.99
C ASP A 104 -17.60 -6.57 0.17
N GLY A 105 -16.44 -7.18 -0.05
CA GLY A 105 -15.33 -6.57 -0.79
C GLY A 105 -14.50 -5.55 -0.01
N ARG A 106 -14.84 -5.30 1.26
CA ARG A 106 -14.08 -4.48 2.21
C ARG A 106 -13.49 -5.33 3.31
N VAL A 107 -12.63 -4.70 4.10
CA VAL A 107 -12.05 -5.28 5.30
C VAL A 107 -12.42 -4.43 6.49
N ARG A 108 -13.09 -5.01 7.49
CA ARG A 108 -13.26 -4.41 8.81
C ARG A 108 -12.09 -4.74 9.70
N ILE A 109 -11.73 -3.78 10.55
CA ILE A 109 -10.83 -4.00 11.66
C ILE A 109 -11.70 -4.22 12.89
N ASP A 110 -11.53 -5.36 13.55
CA ASP A 110 -12.18 -5.62 14.83
C ASP A 110 -11.61 -4.66 15.88
N LEU A 111 -12.47 -3.74 16.31
CA LEU A 111 -12.15 -2.70 17.29
C LEU A 111 -12.28 -3.20 18.74
N HIS A 112 -12.46 -4.50 18.97
CA HIS A 112 -12.59 -5.04 20.33
C HIS A 112 -11.36 -4.66 21.16
N THR A 113 -11.55 -3.61 21.96
CA THR A 113 -10.63 -3.20 23.01
C THR A 113 -10.76 -4.28 24.08
N GLU A 114 -9.71 -5.06 24.28
CA GLU A 114 -9.52 -5.68 25.59
C GLU A 114 -9.50 -4.52 26.58
N ARG A 115 -10.59 -4.33 27.33
CA ARG A 115 -10.55 -3.41 28.47
C ARG A 115 -9.53 -4.04 29.41
N ALA A 116 -8.36 -3.42 29.52
CA ALA A 116 -7.44 -3.69 30.61
C ALA A 116 -8.27 -3.58 31.90
N SER A 117 -8.43 -4.72 32.57
CA SER A 117 -9.11 -4.82 33.86
C SER A 117 -8.24 -4.24 34.96
#